data_AF-A0A1Q9AWP5-F1
#
_entry.id   AF-A0A1Q9AWP5-F1
#
_cell.length_a   1.000
_cell.length_b   1.000
_cell.length_c   1.000
_cell.angle_alpha   90.00
_cell.angle_beta   90.00
_cell.angle_gamma   90.00
#
_symmetry.space_group_name_H-M   'P 1'
#
loop_
_entity.id
_entity.type
_entity.pdbx_description
1 polymer ?
#
loop_
_entity_poly.entity_id
_entity_poly.type
_entity_poly.pdbx_seq_one_letter_code
_entity_poly.pdbx_strand_id
1 'polypeptide(L)'
;MAIAFYGDYVAALRDLVSALDRSPEEFQTYDLRLELAAAGALVVYETKRRKGLVDSLFYGRPLGAEANQRMSQAAAFAAIDRFLGLGQFLALTGDNAEAIDAGYPHCAVNISYRKKGQPKAQSMLMVFIGFNDDQDAQAYAQSHAERTTLVEIRPFRGKKAYEWR
;
A
#
# COMPACT_ATOMS: atom_id res chain seq x y z
N MET A 1 -12.11 -3.81 -21.56
CA MET A 1 -11.42 -4.84 -20.73
C MET A 1 -11.91 -4.67 -19.30
N ALA A 2 -11.87 -5.70 -18.46
CA ALA A 2 -12.41 -5.62 -17.10
C ALA A 2 -11.33 -5.17 -16.11
N ILE A 3 -11.67 -4.28 -15.18
CA ILE A 3 -10.76 -3.82 -14.12
C ILE A 3 -10.47 -4.98 -13.15
N ALA A 4 -9.22 -5.06 -12.67
CA ALA A 4 -8.79 -6.05 -11.71
C ALA A 4 -9.00 -5.59 -10.26
N PHE A 5 -9.60 -6.47 -9.45
CA PHE A 5 -9.81 -6.28 -8.01
C PHE A 5 -8.68 -6.92 -7.21
N TYR A 6 -8.35 -6.37 -6.04
CA TYR A 6 -7.12 -6.67 -5.28
C TYR A 6 -7.33 -7.04 -3.81
N GLY A 7 -8.57 -7.27 -3.36
CA GLY A 7 -8.89 -7.65 -1.97
C GLY A 7 -8.03 -8.80 -1.43
N ASP A 8 -7.81 -9.84 -2.24
CA ASP A 8 -6.96 -10.98 -1.90
C ASP A 8 -5.48 -10.60 -1.71
N TYR A 9 -4.95 -9.73 -2.58
CA TYR A 9 -3.57 -9.26 -2.50
C TYR A 9 -3.34 -8.35 -1.30
N VAL A 10 -4.30 -7.47 -1.02
CA VAL A 10 -4.20 -6.55 0.11
C VAL A 10 -4.36 -7.29 1.44
N ALA A 11 -5.16 -8.35 1.50
CA ALA A 11 -5.20 -9.23 2.68
C ALA A 11 -3.82 -9.88 2.93
N ALA A 12 -3.19 -10.45 1.90
CA ALA A 12 -1.84 -11.00 2.03
C ALA A 12 -0.78 -9.94 2.38
N LEU A 13 -0.91 -8.72 1.84
CA LEU A 13 -0.07 -7.58 2.21
C LEU A 13 -0.25 -7.20 3.69
N ARG A 14 -1.48 -7.18 4.19
CA ARG A 14 -1.79 -6.88 5.60
C ARG A 14 -1.12 -7.87 6.55
N ASP A 15 -1.19 -9.16 6.23
CA ASP A 15 -0.51 -10.21 7.01
C ASP A 15 1.00 -10.01 7.00
N LEU A 16 1.57 -9.68 5.82
CA LEU A 16 3.00 -9.40 5.67
C LEU A 16 3.45 -8.17 6.47
N VAL A 17 2.70 -7.06 6.39
CA VAL A 17 2.98 -5.83 7.14
C VAL A 17 2.87 -6.08 8.64
N SER A 18 1.87 -6.86 9.08
CA SER A 18 1.73 -7.29 10.48
C SER A 18 2.92 -8.13 10.95
N ALA A 19 3.40 -9.06 10.12
CA ALA A 19 4.56 -9.89 10.43
C ALA A 19 5.85 -9.05 10.49
N LEU A 20 6.02 -8.07 9.60
CA LEU A 20 7.17 -7.15 9.62
C LEU A 20 7.19 -6.28 10.89
N ASP A 21 6.03 -5.83 11.35
CA ASP A 21 5.89 -5.00 12.55
C ASP A 21 6.13 -5.80 13.84
N ARG A 22 5.58 -7.03 13.93
CA ARG A 22 5.60 -7.84 15.16
C ARG A 22 6.75 -8.84 15.27
N SER A 23 7.19 -9.38 14.14
CA SER A 23 8.18 -10.46 14.06
C SER A 23 9.27 -10.14 13.02
N PRO A 24 9.94 -8.98 13.11
CA PRO A 24 10.93 -8.56 12.12
C PRO A 24 12.10 -9.56 12.01
N GLU A 25 12.36 -10.38 13.02
CA GLU A 25 13.38 -11.43 13.06
C GLU A 25 13.14 -12.58 12.09
N GLU A 26 11.93 -12.78 11.57
CA GLU A 26 11.68 -13.76 10.51
C GLU A 26 12.27 -13.31 9.16
N PHE A 27 12.59 -12.02 9.05
CA PHE A 27 13.09 -11.41 7.83
C PHE A 27 14.60 -11.20 7.91
N GLN A 28 15.29 -11.62 6.84
CA GLN A 28 16.72 -11.36 6.67
C GLN A 28 16.97 -9.89 6.36
N THR A 29 16.20 -9.34 5.43
CA THR A 29 16.22 -7.92 5.03
C THR A 29 14.83 -7.48 4.62
N TYR A 30 14.50 -6.21 4.87
CA TYR A 30 13.32 -5.60 4.28
C TYR A 30 13.48 -4.09 4.14
N ASP A 31 12.67 -3.51 3.27
CA ASP A 31 12.50 -2.09 3.01
C ASP A 31 11.01 -1.91 2.75
N LEU A 32 10.29 -1.29 3.68
CA LEU A 32 8.84 -1.09 3.63
C LEU A 32 8.56 0.39 3.78
N ARG A 33 7.85 0.94 2.80
CA ARG A 33 7.30 2.29 2.84
C ARG A 33 5.86 2.27 2.38
N LEU A 34 4.98 2.74 3.25
CA LEU A 34 3.56 2.89 3.01
C LEU A 34 3.19 4.36 3.17
N GLU A 35 2.57 4.94 2.16
CA GLU A 35 2.08 6.31 2.19
C GLU A 35 0.57 6.31 1.98
N LEU A 36 -0.18 6.51 3.07
CA LEU A 36 -1.62 6.51 3.11
C LEU A 36 -2.14 7.95 3.06
N ALA A 37 -2.90 8.27 2.02
CA ALA A 37 -3.67 9.51 1.91
C ALA A 37 -5.17 9.19 2.10
N ALA A 38 -5.81 9.81 3.08
CA ALA A 38 -7.23 9.60 3.35
C ALA A 38 -7.85 10.86 3.98
N ALA A 39 -8.98 11.32 3.43
CA ALA A 39 -9.71 12.50 3.91
C ALA A 39 -8.82 13.74 4.12
N GLY A 40 -7.87 13.96 3.20
CA GLY A 40 -6.90 15.06 3.23
C GLY A 40 -5.81 14.96 4.31
N ALA A 41 -5.78 13.86 5.08
CA ALA A 41 -4.65 13.51 5.93
C ALA A 41 -3.65 12.60 5.20
N LEU A 42 -2.40 12.64 5.63
CA LEU A 42 -1.31 11.75 5.19
C LEU A 42 -0.77 10.98 6.38
N VAL A 43 -0.50 9.69 6.21
CA VAL A 43 0.26 8.85 7.14
C VAL A 43 1.36 8.16 6.37
N VAL A 44 2.58 8.24 6.88
CA VAL A 44 3.73 7.53 6.33
C VAL A 44 4.27 6.56 7.37
N TYR A 45 4.33 5.29 6.96
CA TYR A 45 4.93 4.21 7.72
C TYR A 45 6.14 3.69 6.93
N GLU A 46 7.34 4.00 7.42
CA GLU A 46 8.60 3.54 6.81
C GLU A 46 9.40 2.73 7.82
N THR A 47 9.78 1.51 7.45
CA THR A 47 10.67 0.67 8.25
C THR A 47 11.56 -0.17 7.36
N LYS A 48 12.81 -0.33 7.77
CA LYS A 48 13.85 -0.94 6.97
C LYS A 48 14.79 -1.74 7.85
N ARG A 49 15.09 -2.96 7.43
CA ARG A 49 16.06 -3.83 8.07
C ARG A 49 17.18 -4.21 7.12
N ARG A 50 18.42 -3.88 7.49
CA ARG A 50 19.64 -4.29 6.77
C ARG A 50 20.75 -4.61 7.76
N LYS A 51 21.45 -5.72 7.53
CA LYS A 51 22.57 -6.18 8.39
C LYS A 51 22.21 -6.25 9.89
N GLY A 52 20.98 -6.62 10.21
CA GLY A 52 20.49 -6.74 11.60
C GLY A 52 20.08 -5.43 12.27
N LEU A 53 20.32 -4.28 11.63
CA LEU A 53 19.85 -2.98 12.10
C LEU A 53 18.47 -2.68 11.52
N VAL A 54 17.57 -2.18 12.36
CA VAL A 54 16.25 -1.69 11.98
C VAL A 54 16.26 -0.17 12.09
N ASP A 55 15.89 0.49 11.00
CA ASP A 55 15.69 1.94 10.91
C ASP A 55 14.22 2.19 10.54
N SER A 56 13.57 3.12 11.23
CA SER A 56 12.14 3.35 11.10
C SER A 56 11.80 4.82 11.24
N LEU A 57 10.89 5.29 10.38
CA LEU A 57 10.41 6.65 10.35
C LEU A 57 8.87 6.65 10.22
N PHE A 58 8.21 7.32 11.16
CA PHE A 58 6.77 7.42 11.22
C PHE A 58 6.36 8.88 11.36
N TYR A 59 5.57 9.38 10.40
CA TYR A 59 5.04 10.73 10.45
C TYR A 59 3.68 10.79 9.77
N GLY A 60 2.96 11.86 10.01
CA GLY A 60 1.74 12.15 9.30
C GLY A 60 1.48 13.63 9.21
N ARG A 61 0.50 13.99 8.41
CA ARG A 61 0.02 15.34 8.23
C ARG A 61 -1.49 15.31 8.39
N PRO A 62 -2.03 15.82 9.51
CA PRO A 62 -3.47 15.97 9.68
C PRO A 62 -4.08 16.87 8.60
N LEU A 63 -5.39 16.75 8.40
CA LEU A 63 -6.13 17.65 7.52
C LEU A 63 -5.93 19.10 7.98
N GLY A 64 -5.57 19.99 7.04
CA GLY A 64 -5.34 21.41 7.30
C GLY A 64 -4.02 21.75 7.97
N ALA A 65 -3.17 20.76 8.29
CA ALA A 65 -1.82 21.02 8.79
C ALA A 65 -0.86 21.35 7.64
N GLU A 66 -0.04 22.38 7.81
CA GLU A 66 0.96 22.79 6.81
C GLU A 66 2.25 21.96 6.88
N ALA A 67 2.48 21.25 8.00
CA ALA A 67 3.72 20.53 8.25
C ALA A 67 3.48 19.08 8.69
N ASN A 68 4.43 18.21 8.34
CA ASN A 68 4.48 16.84 8.81
C ASN A 68 4.86 16.80 10.30
N GLN A 69 4.21 15.91 11.05
CA GLN A 69 4.45 15.69 12.47
C GLN A 69 4.86 14.24 12.69
N ARG A 70 5.86 14.04 13.55
CA ARG A 70 6.28 12.70 13.97
C ARG A 70 5.14 12.03 14.72
N MET A 71 4.95 10.73 14.50
CA MET A 71 3.97 9.93 15.22
C MET A 71 4.61 8.65 15.78
N SER A 72 3.89 7.98 16.67
CA SER A 72 4.32 6.67 17.18
C SER A 72 4.14 5.60 16.11
N GLN A 73 4.96 4.56 16.17
CA GLN A 73 4.83 3.36 15.34
C GLN A 73 3.42 2.76 15.45
N ALA A 74 2.90 2.61 16.68
CA ALA A 74 1.59 2.04 16.92
C ALA A 74 0.45 2.84 16.25
N ALA A 75 0.53 4.17 16.27
CA ALA A 75 -0.47 5.02 15.62
C ALA A 75 -0.39 4.93 14.09
N ALA A 76 0.82 4.97 13.52
CA ALA A 76 1.03 4.81 12.09
C ALA A 76 0.56 3.42 11.61
N PHE A 77 0.95 2.36 12.33
CA PHE A 77 0.54 0.99 12.05
C PHE A 77 -0.98 0.84 12.11
N ALA A 78 -1.64 1.36 13.14
CA ALA A 78 -3.10 1.26 13.26
C ALA A 78 -3.84 1.95 12.10
N ALA A 79 -3.34 3.10 11.63
CA ALA A 79 -3.92 3.78 10.47
C ALA A 79 -3.75 2.96 9.18
N ILE A 80 -2.55 2.40 8.97
CA ILE A 80 -2.27 1.51 7.84
C ILE A 80 -3.12 0.24 7.91
N ASP A 81 -3.15 -0.45 9.06
CA ASP A 81 -3.91 -1.68 9.26
C ASP A 81 -5.41 -1.48 9.02
N ARG A 82 -5.95 -0.33 9.44
CA ARG A 82 -7.34 0.04 9.15
C ARG A 82 -7.59 0.19 7.65
N PHE A 83 -6.68 0.82 6.91
CA PHE A 83 -6.80 0.91 5.45
C PHE A 83 -6.71 -0.46 4.79
N LEU A 84 -5.73 -1.28 5.16
CA LEU A 84 -5.53 -2.62 4.59
C LEU A 84 -6.66 -3.60 4.99
N GLY A 85 -7.45 -3.25 6.01
CA GLY A 85 -8.64 -4.00 6.45
C GLY A 85 -9.95 -3.59 5.77
N LEU A 86 -9.92 -2.70 4.77
CA LEU A 86 -11.09 -2.39 3.95
C LEU A 86 -11.52 -3.61 3.11
N GLY A 87 -12.76 -3.62 2.62
CA GLY A 87 -13.37 -4.81 2.00
C GLY A 87 -12.83 -5.13 0.60
N GLN A 88 -12.55 -4.10 -0.20
CA GLN A 88 -12.11 -4.30 -1.58
C GLN A 88 -11.12 -3.22 -2.03
N PHE A 89 -10.29 -3.56 -3.01
CA PHE A 89 -9.27 -2.65 -3.53
C PHE A 89 -9.17 -2.71 -5.05
N LEU A 90 -8.84 -1.57 -5.63
CA LEU A 90 -8.37 -1.45 -7.01
C LEU A 90 -6.94 -0.94 -6.99
N ALA A 91 -6.22 -1.06 -8.11
CA ALA A 91 -4.85 -0.58 -8.22
C ALA A 91 -4.65 0.35 -9.43
N LEU A 92 -3.76 1.33 -9.26
CA LEU A 92 -3.33 2.21 -10.33
C LEU A 92 -2.17 1.61 -11.13
N THR A 93 -2.12 1.87 -12.44
CA THR A 93 -1.02 1.45 -13.34
C THR A 93 0.29 2.21 -13.08
N GLY A 94 0.23 3.33 -12.36
CA GLY A 94 1.38 4.19 -12.04
C GLY A 94 1.77 5.15 -13.17
N ASP A 95 1.04 5.16 -14.29
CA ASP A 95 1.37 5.99 -15.45
C ASP A 95 0.76 7.41 -15.38
N ASN A 96 -0.31 7.64 -14.60
CA ASN A 96 -0.94 8.94 -14.43
C ASN A 96 -1.23 9.27 -12.95
N ALA A 97 -0.51 10.24 -12.39
CA ALA A 97 -0.66 10.71 -11.01
C ALA A 97 -1.92 11.55 -10.77
N GLU A 98 -2.56 12.06 -11.84
CA GLU A 98 -3.76 12.89 -11.77
C GLU A 98 -5.05 12.12 -11.42
N ALA A 99 -4.97 10.78 -11.32
CA ALA A 99 -6.13 9.92 -11.09
C ALA A 99 -6.48 9.70 -9.60
N ILE A 100 -5.81 10.39 -8.68
CA ILE A 100 -6.08 10.23 -7.24
C ILE A 100 -7.35 10.99 -6.89
N ASP A 101 -8.45 10.25 -6.74
CA ASP A 101 -9.71 10.78 -6.24
C ASP A 101 -9.62 10.99 -4.72
N ALA A 102 -9.60 12.25 -4.28
CA ALA A 102 -9.52 12.57 -2.85
C ALA A 102 -10.71 12.05 -2.03
N GLY A 103 -11.81 11.63 -2.67
CA GLY A 103 -12.97 11.01 -2.03
C GLY A 103 -12.70 9.61 -1.49
N TYR A 104 -11.67 8.90 -1.99
CA TYR A 104 -11.33 7.55 -1.57
C TYR A 104 -9.95 7.50 -0.91
N PRO A 105 -9.72 6.63 0.07
CA PRO A 105 -8.40 6.44 0.65
C PRO A 105 -7.47 5.75 -0.35
N HIS A 106 -6.23 6.23 -0.45
CA HIS A 106 -5.20 5.71 -1.32
C HIS A 106 -3.95 5.34 -0.52
N CYS A 107 -3.32 4.21 -0.85
CA CYS A 107 -2.05 3.82 -0.23
C CYS A 107 -1.02 3.47 -1.30
N ALA A 108 0.06 4.24 -1.35
CA ALA A 108 1.24 3.87 -2.11
C ALA A 108 2.06 2.86 -1.29
N VAL A 109 2.28 1.69 -1.86
CA VAL A 109 3.00 0.58 -1.26
C VAL A 109 4.29 0.37 -2.01
N ASN A 110 5.41 0.56 -1.33
CA ASN A 110 6.73 0.18 -1.81
C ASN A 110 7.36 -0.77 -0.80
N ILE A 111 7.52 -2.02 -1.19
CA ILE A 111 8.04 -3.05 -0.31
C ILE A 111 9.00 -3.95 -1.06
N SER A 112 10.13 -4.24 -0.42
CA SER A 112 11.08 -5.26 -0.81
C SER A 112 11.49 -6.02 0.43
N TYR A 113 11.36 -7.35 0.44
CA TYR A 113 11.73 -8.16 1.59
C TYR A 113 12.36 -9.49 1.19
N ARG A 114 13.10 -10.08 2.11
CA ARG A 114 13.62 -11.45 2.01
C ARG A 114 13.42 -12.13 3.35
N LYS A 115 12.57 -13.17 3.39
CA LYS A 115 12.41 -14.03 4.57
C LYS A 115 13.66 -14.88 4.77
N LYS A 116 13.97 -15.21 6.02
CA LYS A 116 15.03 -16.19 6.34
C LYS A 116 14.73 -17.52 5.65
N GLY A 117 15.77 -18.17 5.14
CA GLY A 117 15.64 -19.44 4.40
C GLY A 117 15.15 -19.30 2.95
N GLN A 118 14.64 -18.13 2.52
CA GLN A 118 14.27 -17.95 1.12
C GLN A 118 15.47 -17.55 0.25
N PRO A 119 15.62 -18.13 -0.95
CA PRO A 119 16.75 -17.85 -1.84
C PRO A 119 16.64 -16.49 -2.53
N LYS A 120 15.42 -15.95 -2.70
CA LYS A 120 15.16 -14.71 -3.44
C LYS A 120 14.43 -13.69 -2.58
N ALA A 121 14.68 -12.41 -2.88
CA ALA A 121 13.89 -11.32 -2.34
C ALA A 121 12.62 -11.14 -3.19
N GLN A 122 11.55 -10.71 -2.54
CA GLN A 122 10.30 -10.35 -3.18
C GLN A 122 10.06 -8.84 -3.06
N SER A 123 9.42 -8.26 -4.07
CA SER A 123 9.16 -6.83 -4.10
C SER A 123 7.86 -6.48 -4.80
N MET A 124 7.24 -5.39 -4.38
CA MET A 124 6.04 -4.79 -4.98
C MET A 124 6.13 -3.27 -4.90
N LEU A 125 5.65 -2.62 -5.96
CA LEU A 125 5.41 -1.18 -6.00
C LEU A 125 4.03 -0.97 -6.60
N MET A 126 3.05 -0.56 -5.80
CA MET A 126 1.67 -0.37 -6.27
C MET A 126 1.01 0.79 -5.54
N VAL A 127 -0.01 1.39 -6.14
CA VAL A 127 -0.89 2.33 -5.44
C VAL A 127 -2.29 1.72 -5.42
N PHE A 128 -2.79 1.46 -4.23
CA PHE A 128 -4.12 0.89 -4.03
C PHE A 128 -5.13 1.97 -3.66
N ILE A 129 -6.35 1.83 -4.17
CA ILE A 129 -7.54 2.57 -3.75
C ILE A 129 -8.37 1.62 -2.89
N GLY A 130 -8.76 2.05 -1.69
CA GLY A 130 -9.54 1.23 -0.75
C GLY A 130 -11.03 1.56 -0.77
N PHE A 131 -11.86 0.52 -0.73
CA PHE A 131 -13.33 0.59 -0.73
C PHE A 131 -13.90 -0.23 0.41
N ASN A 132 -15.03 0.21 0.96
CA ASN A 132 -15.65 -0.48 2.10
C ASN A 132 -16.15 -1.88 1.72
N ASP A 133 -16.64 -2.06 0.49
CA ASP A 133 -17.20 -3.30 -0.02
C ASP A 133 -17.04 -3.44 -1.55
N ASP A 134 -17.45 -4.60 -2.07
CA ASP A 134 -17.37 -4.93 -3.49
C ASP A 134 -18.26 -4.05 -4.37
N GLN A 135 -19.41 -3.60 -3.85
CA GLN A 135 -20.37 -2.81 -4.62
C GLN A 135 -19.84 -1.41 -4.90
N ASP A 136 -19.26 -0.76 -3.89
CA ASP A 136 -18.62 0.55 -4.00
C ASP A 136 -17.41 0.48 -4.97
N ALA A 137 -16.57 -0.54 -4.82
CA ALA A 137 -15.44 -0.77 -5.74
C ALA A 137 -15.91 -0.99 -7.18
N GLN A 138 -17.01 -1.73 -7.39
CA GLN A 138 -17.56 -1.98 -8.71
C GLN A 138 -18.14 -0.70 -9.35
N ALA A 139 -18.86 0.12 -8.57
CA ALA A 139 -19.38 1.39 -9.04
C ALA A 139 -18.25 2.37 -9.43
N TYR A 140 -17.18 2.40 -8.63
CA TYR A 140 -15.98 3.17 -8.96
C TYR A 140 -15.34 2.68 -10.26
N ALA A 141 -15.11 1.37 -10.39
CA ALA A 141 -14.51 0.78 -11.59
C ALA A 141 -15.33 1.08 -12.86
N GLN A 142 -16.67 1.05 -12.79
CA GLN A 142 -17.55 1.35 -13.91
C GLN A 142 -17.52 2.82 -14.32
N SER A 143 -17.54 3.74 -13.36
CA SER A 143 -17.44 5.18 -13.63
C SER A 143 -16.08 5.61 -14.17
N HIS A 144 -15.05 4.76 -14.00
CA HIS A 144 -13.67 5.00 -14.43
C HIS A 144 -13.21 4.04 -15.54
N ALA A 145 -14.11 3.27 -16.15
CA ALA A 145 -13.78 2.20 -17.10
C ALA A 145 -13.07 2.69 -18.39
N GLU A 146 -13.22 3.97 -18.74
CA GLU A 146 -12.53 4.58 -19.88
C GLU A 146 -11.12 5.09 -19.55
N ARG A 147 -10.75 5.12 -18.27
CA ARG A 147 -9.43 5.62 -17.82
C ARG A 147 -8.41 4.49 -17.81
N THR A 148 -7.36 4.62 -18.60
CA THR A 148 -6.18 3.73 -18.65
C THR A 148 -5.32 3.74 -17.38
N THR A 149 -5.86 4.24 -16.27
CA THR A 149 -5.16 4.49 -15.02
C THR A 149 -5.34 3.38 -14.01
N LEU A 150 -6.32 2.49 -14.22
CA LEU A 150 -6.58 1.32 -13.39
C LEU A 150 -5.95 0.06 -14.02
N VAL A 151 -5.51 -0.85 -13.17
CA VAL A 151 -4.99 -2.13 -13.63
C VAL A 151 -6.14 -3.03 -14.10
N GLU A 152 -5.99 -3.59 -15.29
CA GLU A 152 -6.96 -4.52 -15.89
C GLU A 152 -6.54 -6.00 -15.78
N ILE A 153 -5.23 -6.27 -15.71
CA ILE A 153 -4.69 -7.63 -15.77
C ILE A 153 -3.67 -7.85 -14.65
N ARG A 154 -3.86 -8.97 -13.95
CA ARG A 154 -2.98 -9.47 -12.88
C ARG A 154 -2.20 -10.71 -13.37
N PRO A 155 -0.90 -10.87 -13.03
CA PRO A 155 -0.09 -9.93 -12.28
C PRO A 155 0.36 -8.75 -13.15
N PHE A 156 0.23 -7.54 -12.61
CA PHE A 156 0.64 -6.31 -13.26
C PHE A 156 2.16 -6.15 -13.26
N ARG A 157 2.70 -5.71 -14.41
CA ARG A 157 4.12 -5.49 -14.62
C ARG A 157 4.34 -4.24 -15.46
N GLY A 158 4.42 -3.10 -14.80
CA GLY A 158 4.78 -1.82 -15.38
C GLY A 158 6.20 -1.39 -15.01
N LYS A 159 6.65 -0.27 -15.61
CA LYS A 159 7.92 0.39 -15.25
C LYS A 159 7.87 1.06 -13.87
N LYS A 160 6.68 1.56 -13.48
CA LYS A 160 6.45 2.38 -12.28
C LYS A 160 5.57 1.70 -11.22
N ALA A 161 4.89 0.61 -11.57
CA ALA A 161 4.18 -0.23 -10.62
C ALA A 161 4.25 -1.70 -11.06
N TYR A 162 4.37 -2.62 -10.11
CA TYR A 162 4.51 -4.05 -10.35
C TYR A 162 4.09 -4.86 -9.12
N GLU A 163 3.48 -6.02 -9.37
CA GLU A 163 3.13 -7.03 -8.37
C GLU A 163 4.33 -7.89 -7.96
N TRP A 164 4.18 -8.65 -6.87
CA TRP A 164 5.20 -9.52 -6.26
C TRP A 164 6.08 -10.25 -7.29
N ARG A 165 7.40 -10.15 -7.10
CA ARG A 165 8.42 -10.87 -7.86
C ARG A 165 9.24 -11.82 -6.99
#